data_AF-A0AAD7KJ28-F1
#
_entry.id   AF-A0AAD7KJ28-F1
#
_cell.length_a   1.000
_cell.length_b   1.000
_cell.length_c   1.000
_cell.angle_alpha   90.00
_cell.angle_beta   90.00
_cell.angle_gamma   90.00
#
_symmetry.space_group_name_H-M   'P 1'
#
loop_
_entity.id
_entity.type
_entity.pdbx_description
1 polymer ?
#
loop_
_entity_poly.entity_id
_entity_poly.type
_entity_poly.pdbx_seq_one_letter_code
_entity_poly.pdbx_strand_id
1 'polypeptide(L)'
;MGSNYVFSLQPTFTQGLILGQLSILVLLVLILKYLFLDSTETPFETSSYHPRVDSDVLLRKQRISSHSTAESLDDKAESAEWFNMLLHQIVEIYRSKLRDGLAGAEGDEVARKRIEDYANKIRPPGFLDHINIHSVDLGVSAPRLSNARIKRQDCSEPLSPLSEAELDLSYTDTISLALSTSYLFNYPMPSFARLPVSLTISLSLFKSSIIITPPAPTASTPVVTLAILPDFTLDLTTTSLMGSRAKLANVPKLHELIQHQVRRILAAREPWRIVLPGLTSVAEVRQVMKELKEEPVM
;
A
#
# COMPACT_ATOMS: atom_id res chain seq x y z
N MET A 1 6.46 39.76 77.36
CA MET A 1 6.96 38.64 76.53
C MET A 1 5.73 38.04 75.84
N GLY A 2 5.62 38.26 74.53
CA GLY A 2 4.39 38.04 73.75
C GLY A 2 4.02 36.56 73.64
N SER A 3 2.73 36.30 73.83
CA SER A 3 2.06 35.01 73.87
C SER A 3 2.11 34.25 72.54
N ASN A 4 2.58 33.01 72.59
CA ASN A 4 2.47 32.00 71.53
C ASN A 4 1.00 31.59 71.36
N TYR A 5 0.40 31.89 70.21
CA TYR A 5 -0.84 31.24 69.77
C TYR A 5 -0.50 30.03 68.90
N VAL A 6 -0.66 28.86 69.52
CA VAL A 6 -0.65 27.55 68.89
C VAL A 6 -1.84 27.49 67.93
N PHE A 7 -1.58 27.50 66.61
CA PHE A 7 -2.60 27.28 65.58
C PHE A 7 -3.08 25.82 65.62
N SER A 8 -4.02 25.55 66.52
CA SER A 8 -4.92 24.41 66.43
C SER A 8 -5.89 24.66 65.27
N LEU A 9 -5.48 24.31 64.06
CA LEU A 9 -6.38 24.20 62.91
C LEU A 9 -7.04 22.82 62.97
N GLN A 10 -8.08 22.67 63.80
CA GLN A 10 -9.02 21.56 63.62
C GLN A 10 -9.87 21.88 62.39
N PRO A 11 -9.68 21.23 61.23
CA PRO A 11 -10.49 21.52 60.06
C PRO A 11 -11.92 21.10 60.38
N THR A 12 -12.80 22.08 60.56
CA THR A 12 -14.22 21.82 60.71
C THR A 12 -14.73 21.14 59.43
N PHE A 13 -15.59 20.13 59.56
CA PHE A 13 -16.10 19.33 58.43
C PHE A 13 -16.63 20.21 57.28
N THR A 14 -17.25 21.33 57.62
CA THR A 14 -17.73 22.34 56.68
C THR A 14 -16.61 23.05 55.91
N GLN A 15 -15.48 23.39 56.55
CA GLN A 15 -14.31 23.95 55.85
C GLN A 15 -13.66 22.93 54.91
N GLY A 16 -13.58 21.66 55.30
CA GLY A 16 -13.09 20.59 54.43
C GLY A 16 -14.00 20.36 53.22
N LEU A 17 -15.32 20.42 53.42
CA LEU A 17 -16.32 20.32 52.35
C LEU A 17 -16.22 21.51 51.37
N ILE A 18 -16.08 22.74 51.87
CA ILE A 18 -15.92 23.94 51.04
C ILE A 18 -14.62 23.87 50.24
N LEU A 19 -13.52 23.45 50.86
CA LEU A 19 -12.23 23.29 50.18
C LEU A 19 -12.29 22.20 49.10
N GLY A 20 -12.98 21.09 49.36
CA GLY A 20 -13.21 20.00 48.39
C GLY A 20 -14.09 20.42 47.22
N GLN A 21 -15.17 21.18 47.47
CA GLN A 21 -15.99 21.77 46.42
C GLN A 21 -15.20 22.73 45.53
N LEU A 22 -14.31 23.52 46.14
CA LEU A 22 -13.43 24.44 45.41
C LEU A 22 -12.40 23.66 44.57
N SER A 23 -11.84 22.56 45.09
CA SER A 23 -10.93 21.70 44.32
C SER A 23 -11.62 21.02 43.13
N ILE A 24 -12.88 20.61 43.28
CA ILE A 24 -13.70 20.05 42.20
C ILE A 24 -13.99 21.12 41.14
N LEU A 25 -14.28 22.35 41.53
CA LEU A 25 -14.47 23.46 40.57
C LEU A 25 -13.18 23.77 39.81
N VAL A 26 -12.03 23.77 40.48
CA VAL A 26 -10.72 23.95 39.82
C VAL A 26 -10.42 22.80 38.86
N LEU A 27 -10.73 21.55 39.24
CA LEU A 27 -10.62 20.40 38.34
C LEU A 27 -11.57 20.51 37.15
N LEU A 28 -12.81 20.95 37.36
CA LEU A 28 -13.79 21.16 36.29
C LEU A 28 -13.32 22.25 35.32
N VAL A 29 -12.76 23.35 35.83
CA VAL A 29 -12.18 24.42 35.00
C VAL A 29 -10.94 23.93 34.26
N LEU A 30 -10.08 23.11 34.88
CA LEU A 30 -8.94 22.49 34.21
C LEU A 30 -9.39 21.51 33.13
N ILE A 31 -10.39 20.67 33.39
CA ILE A 31 -10.97 19.76 32.40
C ILE A 31 -11.61 20.56 31.27
N LEU A 32 -12.39 21.61 31.56
CA LEU A 32 -12.95 22.47 30.52
C LEU A 32 -11.85 23.18 29.72
N LYS A 33 -10.79 23.67 30.35
CA LYS A 33 -9.65 24.28 29.68
C LYS A 33 -8.93 23.25 28.80
N TYR A 34 -8.59 22.08 29.32
CA TYR A 34 -7.88 21.05 28.54
C TYR A 34 -8.75 20.38 27.49
N LEU A 35 -10.07 20.27 27.71
CA LEU A 35 -11.00 19.63 26.78
C LEU A 35 -11.48 20.60 25.69
N PHE A 36 -11.73 21.87 26.01
CA PHE A 36 -12.23 22.86 25.05
C PHE A 36 -11.18 23.82 24.47
N LEU A 37 -10.10 24.14 25.20
CA LEU A 37 -9.07 25.09 24.74
C LEU A 37 -7.76 24.42 24.28
N ASP A 38 -7.54 23.14 24.59
CA ASP A 38 -6.37 22.36 24.12
C ASP A 38 -6.72 21.38 22.97
N SER A 39 -7.92 21.49 22.39
CA SER A 39 -8.29 20.84 21.11
C SER A 39 -8.07 21.75 19.88
N THR A 40 -7.33 22.84 20.01
CA THR A 40 -7.03 23.73 18.86
C THR A 40 -5.56 24.13 18.78
N GLU A 41 -4.65 23.16 18.82
CA GLU A 41 -3.36 23.22 18.11
C GLU A 41 -2.96 21.83 17.59
N THR A 42 -3.73 21.30 16.63
CA THR A 42 -3.26 20.64 15.39
C THR A 42 -4.49 20.30 14.53
N PRO A 43 -4.61 20.76 13.28
CA PRO A 43 -5.84 20.59 12.51
C PRO A 43 -5.94 19.19 11.86
N PHE A 44 -7.04 18.49 12.20
CA PHE A 44 -7.85 17.58 11.37
C PHE A 44 -7.33 16.18 10.95
N GLU A 45 -7.75 15.19 11.73
CA GLU A 45 -8.17 13.84 11.31
C GLU A 45 -9.20 13.38 12.37
N THR A 46 -10.49 13.09 12.17
CA THR A 46 -11.21 12.36 11.11
C THR A 46 -12.74 12.54 11.26
N SER A 47 -13.46 12.38 10.14
CA SER A 47 -14.88 11.97 10.01
C SER A 47 -16.02 12.91 10.47
N SER A 48 -16.72 13.50 9.49
CA SER A 48 -18.19 13.44 9.44
C SER A 48 -18.68 13.65 8.01
N TYR A 49 -19.47 12.68 7.53
CA TYR A 49 -20.12 12.66 6.24
C TYR A 49 -21.26 13.69 6.24
N HIS A 50 -21.21 14.69 5.35
CA HIS A 50 -22.39 15.48 4.98
C HIS A 50 -22.31 15.82 3.49
N PRO A 51 -23.30 15.44 2.66
CA PRO A 51 -23.30 15.80 1.27
C PRO A 51 -23.83 17.23 1.13
N ARG A 52 -23.01 18.16 0.66
CA ARG A 52 -23.46 19.49 0.26
C ARG A 52 -22.92 19.88 -1.12
N VAL A 53 -23.89 19.86 -2.03
CA VAL A 53 -24.04 20.44 -3.37
C VAL A 53 -23.16 21.67 -3.66
N ASP A 54 -22.44 21.57 -4.77
CA ASP A 54 -21.71 22.60 -5.51
C ASP A 54 -22.53 23.87 -5.76
N SER A 55 -22.13 25.00 -5.16
CA SER A 55 -22.58 26.33 -5.62
C SER A 55 -21.53 27.45 -5.51
N ASP A 56 -20.34 27.19 -4.93
CA ASP A 56 -19.33 28.24 -4.71
C ASP A 56 -18.15 28.23 -5.72
N VAL A 57 -18.10 27.27 -6.65
CA VAL A 57 -17.00 27.13 -7.62
C VAL A 57 -17.01 28.22 -8.71
N LEU A 58 -18.14 28.89 -8.93
CA LEU A 58 -18.25 29.90 -10.01
C LEU A 58 -17.76 31.29 -9.62
N LEU A 59 -17.67 31.64 -8.33
CA LEU A 59 -17.26 32.99 -7.90
C LEU A 59 -15.76 33.12 -7.62
N ARG A 60 -15.03 32.01 -7.49
CA ARG A 60 -13.56 32.04 -7.31
C ARG A 60 -12.78 32.20 -8.61
N LYS A 61 -13.40 31.85 -9.76
CA LYS A 61 -12.71 31.82 -11.06
C LYS A 61 -12.49 33.22 -11.70
N GLN A 62 -13.09 34.28 -11.15
CA GLN A 62 -13.13 35.59 -11.81
C GLN A 62 -12.21 36.67 -11.20
N ARG A 63 -11.42 36.35 -10.17
CA ARG A 63 -10.58 37.35 -9.45
C ARG A 63 -9.07 37.09 -9.47
N ILE A 64 -8.58 36.10 -10.21
CA ILE A 64 -7.14 35.83 -10.37
C ILE A 64 -6.73 36.08 -11.84
N SER A 65 -7.13 37.23 -12.36
CA SER A 65 -6.69 37.75 -13.65
C SER A 65 -6.28 39.21 -13.48
N SER A 66 -5.26 39.46 -12.66
CA SER A 66 -4.48 40.69 -12.72
C SER A 66 -3.31 40.58 -11.75
N HIS A 67 -2.11 40.76 -12.30
CA HIS A 67 -0.84 41.00 -11.61
C HIS A 67 -0.14 39.81 -10.92
N SER A 68 0.76 39.15 -11.66
CA SER A 68 2.21 39.13 -11.34
C SER A 68 3.00 38.32 -12.36
N THR A 69 3.78 39.02 -13.18
CA THR A 69 4.86 38.48 -14.00
C THR A 69 5.99 38.00 -13.09
N ALA A 70 6.02 36.71 -12.77
CA ALA A 70 7.17 35.99 -12.26
C ALA A 70 6.93 34.50 -12.55
N GLU A 71 7.73 33.94 -13.45
CA GLU A 71 7.69 32.55 -13.90
C GLU A 71 7.82 31.59 -12.71
N SER A 72 6.73 30.95 -12.32
CA SER A 72 6.74 29.69 -11.58
C SER A 72 6.27 28.63 -12.55
N LEU A 73 7.16 27.68 -12.85
CA LEU A 73 6.88 26.51 -13.67
C LEU A 73 5.82 25.68 -12.95
N ASP A 74 4.57 25.96 -13.29
CA ASP A 74 3.42 25.13 -12.96
C ASP A 74 3.64 23.81 -13.72
N ASP A 75 4.30 22.83 -13.08
CA ASP A 75 4.49 21.47 -13.57
C ASP A 75 3.10 20.85 -13.77
N LYS A 76 2.54 21.12 -14.94
CA LYS A 76 1.28 20.57 -15.40
C LYS A 76 1.49 19.07 -15.55
N ALA A 77 1.12 18.35 -14.50
CA ALA A 77 1.08 16.89 -14.44
C ALA A 77 0.61 16.31 -15.78
N GLU A 78 1.50 15.59 -16.47
CA GLU A 78 1.21 15.08 -17.79
C GLU A 78 0.23 13.90 -17.68
N SER A 79 -0.81 13.89 -18.52
CA SER A 79 -1.76 12.78 -18.59
C SER A 79 -1.19 11.69 -19.51
N ALA A 80 -0.79 10.55 -18.94
CA ALA A 80 -0.20 9.41 -19.65
C ALA A 80 -1.24 8.59 -20.47
N GLU A 81 -2.17 9.24 -21.16
CA GLU A 81 -3.32 8.59 -21.82
C GLU A 81 -2.91 7.61 -22.93
N TRP A 82 -1.90 7.97 -23.75
CA TRP A 82 -1.40 7.07 -24.79
C TRP A 82 -0.80 5.79 -24.18
N PHE A 83 -0.11 5.92 -23.04
CA PHE A 83 0.48 4.78 -22.34
C PHE A 83 -0.60 3.92 -21.69
N ASN A 84 -1.64 4.55 -21.13
CA ASN A 84 -2.81 3.85 -20.60
C ASN A 84 -3.51 3.01 -21.68
N MET A 85 -3.65 3.56 -22.90
CA MET A 85 -4.22 2.83 -24.03
C MET A 85 -3.37 1.61 -24.42
N LEU A 86 -2.03 1.78 -24.51
CA LEU A 86 -1.12 0.67 -24.79
C LEU A 86 -1.13 -0.39 -23.69
N LEU A 87 -1.11 0.04 -22.43
CA LEU A 87 -1.12 -0.86 -21.30
C LEU A 87 -2.43 -1.66 -21.25
N HIS A 88 -3.56 -1.03 -21.56
CA HIS A 88 -4.83 -1.71 -21.72
C HIS A 88 -4.76 -2.82 -22.78
N GLN A 89 -4.22 -2.52 -23.96
CA GLN A 89 -4.07 -3.49 -25.03
C GLN A 89 -3.13 -4.64 -24.64
N ILE A 90 -2.01 -4.35 -23.96
CA ILE A 90 -1.06 -5.36 -23.49
C ILE A 90 -1.72 -6.30 -22.48
N VAL A 91 -2.45 -5.75 -21.50
CA VAL A 91 -3.16 -6.55 -20.48
C VAL A 91 -4.25 -7.39 -21.12
N GLU A 92 -4.99 -6.86 -22.09
CA GLU A 92 -6.00 -7.60 -22.83
C GLU A 92 -5.41 -8.76 -23.63
N ILE A 93 -4.28 -8.54 -24.32
CA ILE A 93 -3.54 -9.60 -25.01
C ILE A 93 -3.03 -10.64 -24.01
N TYR A 94 -2.49 -10.23 -22.87
CA TYR A 94 -2.00 -11.16 -21.86
C TYR A 94 -3.13 -12.02 -21.28
N ARG A 95 -4.29 -11.42 -21.01
CA ARG A 95 -5.51 -12.15 -20.59
C ARG A 95 -6.00 -13.11 -21.67
N SER A 96 -6.05 -12.67 -22.92
CA SER A 96 -6.41 -13.52 -24.05
C SER A 96 -5.45 -14.70 -24.18
N LYS A 97 -4.14 -14.45 -24.06
CA LYS A 97 -3.12 -15.51 -24.09
C LYS A 97 -3.24 -16.46 -22.91
N LEU A 98 -3.52 -15.98 -21.69
CA LEU A 98 -3.81 -16.84 -20.54
C LEU A 98 -4.98 -17.79 -20.80
N ARG A 99 -6.01 -17.32 -21.52
CA ARG A 99 -7.18 -18.08 -21.96
C ARG A 99 -6.99 -18.88 -23.26
N ASP A 100 -5.77 -18.91 -23.82
CA ASP A 100 -5.47 -19.50 -25.14
C ASP A 100 -6.33 -18.98 -26.30
N GLY A 101 -6.80 -17.74 -26.21
CA GLY A 101 -7.69 -17.13 -27.20
C GLY A 101 -9.11 -17.70 -27.21
N LEU A 102 -9.44 -18.57 -26.25
CA LEU A 102 -10.79 -19.09 -26.07
C LEU A 102 -11.62 -18.11 -25.24
N ALA A 103 -12.87 -17.90 -25.64
CA ALA A 103 -13.82 -17.06 -24.92
C ALA A 103 -14.72 -17.91 -24.01
N GLY A 104 -15.16 -17.32 -22.88
CA GLY A 104 -16.08 -17.95 -21.95
C GLY A 104 -15.42 -18.95 -20.98
N ALA A 105 -16.23 -19.86 -20.45
CA ALA A 105 -15.85 -20.77 -19.36
C ALA A 105 -14.69 -21.72 -19.71
N GLU A 106 -14.54 -22.09 -20.99
CA GLU A 106 -13.43 -22.94 -21.45
C GLU A 106 -12.08 -22.21 -21.36
N GLY A 107 -12.06 -20.92 -21.69
CA GLY A 107 -10.86 -20.09 -21.56
C GLY A 107 -10.46 -19.88 -20.10
N ASP A 108 -11.45 -19.73 -19.21
CA ASP A 108 -11.20 -19.60 -17.77
C ASP A 108 -10.66 -20.91 -17.17
N GLU A 109 -11.09 -22.07 -17.67
CA GLU A 109 -10.56 -23.38 -17.29
C GLU A 109 -9.10 -23.59 -17.73
N VAL A 110 -8.72 -23.11 -18.91
CA VAL A 110 -7.31 -23.10 -19.35
C VAL A 110 -6.47 -22.18 -18.46
N ALA A 111 -6.96 -20.97 -18.18
CA ALA A 111 -6.29 -20.04 -17.29
C ALA A 111 -6.13 -20.64 -15.88
N ARG A 112 -7.16 -21.32 -15.38
CA ARG A 112 -7.16 -22.05 -14.10
C ARG A 112 -6.03 -23.06 -14.05
N LYS A 113 -5.89 -23.92 -15.06
CA LYS A 113 -4.81 -24.92 -15.14
C LYS A 113 -3.43 -24.28 -15.17
N ARG A 114 -3.23 -23.20 -15.94
CA ARG A 114 -1.93 -22.52 -16.02
C ARG A 114 -1.51 -21.86 -14.72
N ILE A 115 -2.46 -21.23 -14.05
CA ILE A 115 -2.21 -20.61 -12.74
C ILE A 115 -1.98 -21.71 -11.71
N GLU A 116 -2.64 -22.86 -11.83
CA GLU A 116 -2.44 -24.02 -10.96
C GLU A 116 -1.02 -24.58 -11.13
N ASP A 117 -0.58 -24.81 -12.37
CA ASP A 117 0.79 -25.26 -12.67
C ASP A 117 1.84 -24.27 -12.14
N TYR A 118 1.60 -22.96 -12.35
CA TYR A 118 2.49 -21.91 -11.84
C TYR A 118 2.53 -21.86 -10.32
N ALA A 119 1.37 -21.92 -9.65
CA ALA A 119 1.25 -21.91 -8.20
C ALA A 119 1.94 -23.13 -7.56
N ASN A 120 1.82 -24.30 -8.19
CA ASN A 120 2.49 -25.52 -7.76
C ASN A 120 4.01 -25.46 -7.95
N LYS A 121 4.50 -24.79 -9.01
CA LYS A 121 5.93 -24.60 -9.27
C LYS A 121 6.64 -23.72 -8.24
N ILE A 122 5.96 -22.67 -7.75
CA ILE A 122 6.53 -21.73 -6.77
C ILE A 122 6.31 -22.16 -5.31
N ARG A 123 5.60 -23.26 -5.07
CA ARG A 123 5.22 -23.68 -3.72
C ARG A 123 6.46 -24.07 -2.89
N PRO A 124 6.53 -23.68 -1.60
CA PRO A 124 7.40 -24.33 -0.63
C PRO A 124 6.85 -25.74 -0.25
N PRO A 125 7.49 -26.85 -0.66
CA PRO A 125 6.92 -28.20 -0.55
C PRO A 125 6.78 -28.72 0.88
N GLY A 126 7.38 -28.07 1.88
CA GLY A 126 7.34 -28.51 3.27
C GLY A 126 6.14 -28.02 4.09
N PHE A 127 5.44 -26.97 3.64
CA PHE A 127 4.39 -26.31 4.44
C PHE A 127 3.00 -26.40 3.83
N LEU A 128 2.91 -26.49 2.50
CA LEU A 128 1.65 -26.52 1.78
C LEU A 128 1.56 -27.82 0.98
N ASP A 129 0.37 -28.39 0.95
CA ASP A 129 -0.01 -29.46 0.03
C ASP A 129 -0.41 -28.87 -1.33
N HIS A 130 -0.71 -29.74 -2.29
CA HIS A 130 -1.22 -29.38 -3.62
C HIS A 130 -2.31 -28.30 -3.54
N ILE A 131 -2.10 -27.23 -4.31
CA ILE A 131 -2.96 -26.06 -4.41
C ILE A 131 -3.84 -26.36 -5.60
N ASN A 132 -5.10 -26.67 -5.32
CA ASN A 132 -6.14 -26.81 -6.34
C ASN A 132 -6.77 -25.45 -6.55
N ILE A 133 -6.83 -24.98 -7.79
CA ILE A 133 -7.55 -23.74 -8.11
C ILE A 133 -8.95 -24.10 -8.54
N HIS A 134 -9.97 -23.53 -7.88
CA HIS A 134 -11.38 -23.78 -8.17
C HIS A 134 -11.93 -22.81 -9.20
N SER A 135 -11.67 -21.51 -9.03
CA SER A 135 -12.13 -20.48 -9.95
C SER A 135 -11.13 -19.34 -10.03
N VAL A 136 -11.00 -18.76 -11.21
CA VAL A 136 -10.16 -17.59 -11.48
C VAL A 136 -11.00 -16.57 -12.22
N ASP A 137 -11.06 -15.36 -11.67
CA ASP A 137 -11.50 -14.17 -12.37
C ASP A 137 -10.29 -13.26 -12.59
N LEU A 138 -9.96 -13.02 -13.85
CA LEU A 138 -8.83 -12.18 -14.26
C LEU A 138 -9.19 -10.69 -14.35
N GLY A 139 -10.44 -10.33 -14.08
CA GLY A 139 -10.95 -8.98 -14.20
C GLY A 139 -11.01 -8.49 -15.64
N VAL A 140 -11.45 -7.24 -15.81
CA VAL A 140 -11.64 -6.60 -17.12
C VAL A 140 -10.87 -5.30 -17.27
N SER A 141 -10.43 -4.71 -16.16
CA SER A 141 -9.79 -3.39 -16.16
C SER A 141 -8.28 -3.49 -16.36
N ALA A 142 -7.65 -2.41 -16.78
CA ALA A 142 -6.19 -2.30 -16.86
C ALA A 142 -5.68 -1.19 -15.92
N PRO A 143 -4.44 -1.28 -15.42
CA PRO A 143 -3.85 -0.23 -14.61
C PRO A 143 -3.77 1.10 -15.37
N ARG A 144 -4.00 2.20 -14.65
CA ARG A 144 -3.95 3.56 -15.18
C ARG A 144 -2.84 4.33 -14.50
N LEU A 145 -1.96 4.91 -15.30
CA LEU A 145 -0.97 5.87 -14.87
C LEU A 145 -1.54 7.29 -15.02
N SER A 146 -1.32 8.09 -14.00
CA SER A 146 -1.75 9.50 -13.93
C SER A 146 -0.66 10.33 -13.26
N ASN A 147 -0.77 11.65 -13.37
CA ASN A 147 0.10 12.61 -12.70
C ASN A 147 1.60 12.34 -12.90
N ALA A 148 2.05 12.25 -14.15
CA ALA A 148 3.49 12.20 -14.39
C ALA A 148 4.12 13.55 -14.02
N ARG A 149 4.95 13.55 -12.98
CA ARG A 149 5.70 14.71 -12.49
C ARG A 149 7.18 14.47 -12.73
N ILE A 150 7.87 15.45 -13.28
CA ILE A 150 9.31 15.36 -13.51
C ILE A 150 9.99 16.19 -12.42
N LYS A 151 10.52 15.53 -11.40
CA LYS A 151 11.34 16.17 -10.39
C LYS A 151 12.74 16.36 -10.96
N ARG A 152 13.06 17.60 -11.35
CA ARG A 152 14.45 18.01 -11.60
C ARG A 152 15.06 18.37 -10.25
N GLN A 153 16.10 17.65 -9.82
CA GLN A 153 16.77 17.94 -8.56
C GLN A 153 17.66 19.18 -8.71
N ASP A 154 17.44 20.20 -7.88
CA ASP A 154 18.28 21.40 -7.83
C ASP A 154 19.69 21.06 -7.30
N CYS A 155 20.71 21.54 -8.02
CA CYS A 155 22.13 21.35 -7.77
C CYS A 155 22.55 21.72 -6.33
N SER A 156 22.66 20.74 -5.43
CA SER A 156 23.35 20.90 -4.14
C SER A 156 24.22 19.70 -3.73
N GLU A 157 24.22 18.61 -4.51
CA GLU A 157 25.10 17.45 -4.36
C GLU A 157 25.77 17.16 -5.72
N PRO A 158 27.11 17.24 -5.85
CA PRO A 158 27.82 17.18 -7.14
C PRO A 158 27.86 15.79 -7.81
N LEU A 159 27.08 14.80 -7.34
CA LEU A 159 27.18 13.40 -7.76
C LEU A 159 25.93 12.80 -8.44
N SER A 160 24.80 13.52 -8.53
CA SER A 160 23.55 12.93 -9.06
C SER A 160 22.69 13.89 -9.89
N PRO A 161 22.95 14.07 -11.20
CA PRO A 161 22.14 14.92 -12.08
C PRO A 161 20.93 14.17 -12.66
N LEU A 162 20.20 13.38 -11.87
CA LEU A 162 19.13 12.52 -12.41
C LEU A 162 17.77 13.19 -12.22
N SER A 163 17.10 13.48 -13.35
CA SER A 163 15.69 13.88 -13.34
C SER A 163 14.85 12.65 -13.02
N GLU A 164 14.17 12.65 -11.88
CA GLU A 164 13.29 11.55 -11.48
C GLU A 164 11.88 11.78 -12.02
N ALA A 165 11.29 10.77 -12.64
CA ALA A 165 9.89 10.83 -13.05
C ALA A 165 9.04 10.07 -12.03
N GLU A 166 8.11 10.77 -11.39
CA GLU A 166 7.15 10.21 -10.45
C GLU A 166 5.80 10.06 -11.15
N LEU A 167 5.18 8.89 -11.07
CA LEU A 167 3.89 8.58 -11.69
C LEU A 167 2.97 7.92 -10.67
N ASP A 168 1.71 8.31 -10.65
CA ASP A 168 0.69 7.67 -9.83
C ASP A 168 0.03 6.53 -10.58
N LEU A 169 0.17 5.30 -10.07
CA LEU A 169 -0.49 4.10 -10.57
C LEU A 169 -1.77 3.85 -9.78
N SER A 170 -2.88 3.71 -10.50
CA SER A 170 -4.16 3.27 -9.94
C SER A 170 -4.71 2.08 -10.72
N TYR A 171 -5.07 1.02 -10.02
CA TYR A 171 -5.65 -0.18 -10.57
C TYR A 171 -6.88 -0.57 -9.76
N THR A 172 -8.04 -0.47 -10.38
CA THR A 172 -9.33 -0.86 -9.83
C THR A 172 -9.87 -1.99 -10.69
N ASP A 173 -9.99 -3.17 -10.13
CA ASP A 173 -10.50 -4.34 -10.86
C ASP A 173 -11.20 -5.32 -9.91
N THR A 174 -11.78 -6.38 -10.47
CA THR A 174 -12.46 -7.44 -9.71
C THR A 174 -11.72 -8.77 -9.81
N ILE A 175 -10.38 -8.74 -9.77
CA ILE A 175 -9.60 -9.99 -9.82
C ILE A 175 -9.95 -10.82 -8.59
N SER A 176 -10.34 -12.07 -8.79
CA SER A 176 -10.61 -13.02 -7.71
C SER A 176 -10.04 -14.40 -8.01
N LEU A 177 -9.45 -15.02 -6.99
CA LEU A 177 -8.83 -16.33 -7.07
C LEU A 177 -9.36 -17.19 -5.92
N ALA A 178 -10.10 -18.25 -6.26
CA ALA A 178 -10.51 -19.25 -5.28
C ALA A 178 -9.60 -20.48 -5.40
N LEU A 179 -8.94 -20.82 -4.31
CA LEU A 179 -8.02 -21.93 -4.21
C LEU A 179 -8.31 -22.77 -2.97
N SER A 180 -7.97 -24.05 -3.03
CA SER A 180 -7.99 -24.97 -1.91
C SER A 180 -6.61 -25.59 -1.74
N THR A 181 -6.09 -25.51 -0.54
CA THR A 181 -4.78 -26.05 -0.18
C THR A 181 -4.83 -26.63 1.23
N SER A 182 -4.06 -27.66 1.50
CA SER A 182 -3.92 -28.18 2.85
C SER A 182 -2.62 -27.68 3.48
N TYR A 183 -2.71 -27.07 4.66
CA TYR A 183 -1.51 -26.75 5.44
C TYR A 183 -0.97 -28.02 6.10
N LEU A 184 0.33 -28.26 5.97
CA LEU A 184 1.02 -29.41 6.55
C LEU A 184 1.68 -28.99 7.86
N PHE A 185 1.19 -29.52 8.98
CA PHE A 185 1.81 -29.36 10.28
C PHE A 185 2.91 -30.40 10.47
N ASN A 186 4.14 -29.92 10.71
CA ASN A 186 5.33 -30.76 10.89
C ASN A 186 5.74 -30.94 12.36
N TYR A 187 4.85 -30.65 13.31
CA TYR A 187 5.09 -30.83 14.74
C TYR A 187 3.96 -31.67 15.34
N PRO A 188 4.24 -32.70 16.16
CA PRO A 188 5.55 -33.15 16.66
C PRO A 188 6.36 -34.06 15.70
N MET A 189 5.77 -34.51 14.59
CA MET A 189 6.42 -35.30 13.53
C MET A 189 6.20 -34.63 12.16
N PRO A 190 7.05 -34.84 11.15
CA PRO A 190 6.80 -34.33 9.79
C PRO A 190 5.44 -34.85 9.28
N SER A 191 4.70 -33.99 8.58
CA SER A 191 3.36 -34.27 8.04
C SER A 191 2.34 -34.87 9.03
N PHE A 192 2.46 -34.55 10.32
CA PHE A 192 1.59 -35.04 11.41
C PHE A 192 0.11 -34.74 11.17
N ALA A 193 -0.21 -33.53 10.72
CA ALA A 193 -1.59 -33.13 10.47
C ALA A 193 -1.69 -32.30 9.19
N ARG A 194 -2.78 -32.55 8.45
CA ARG A 194 -3.19 -31.76 7.29
C ARG A 194 -4.44 -30.96 7.65
N LEU A 195 -4.41 -29.66 7.41
CA LEU A 195 -5.56 -28.78 7.63
C LEU A 195 -6.02 -28.23 6.27
N PRO A 196 -7.15 -28.73 5.73
CA PRO A 196 -7.65 -28.29 4.44
C PRO A 196 -8.26 -26.90 4.55
N VAL A 197 -7.68 -25.91 3.87
CA VAL A 197 -8.13 -24.51 3.83
C VAL A 197 -8.61 -24.18 2.41
N SER A 198 -9.85 -23.75 2.29
CA SER A 198 -10.34 -23.10 1.06
C SER A 198 -10.26 -21.60 1.24
N LEU A 199 -9.51 -20.91 0.35
CA LEU A 199 -9.32 -19.47 0.37
C LEU A 199 -9.85 -18.85 -0.92
N THR A 200 -10.56 -17.74 -0.78
CA THR A 200 -10.90 -16.85 -1.90
C THR A 200 -10.23 -15.51 -1.64
N ILE A 201 -9.35 -15.12 -2.54
CA ILE A 201 -8.59 -13.87 -2.49
C ILE A 201 -9.14 -12.98 -3.60
N SER A 202 -9.55 -11.76 -3.27
CA SER A 202 -9.94 -10.77 -4.28
C SER A 202 -9.26 -9.43 -4.06
N LEU A 203 -8.86 -8.80 -5.17
CA LEU A 203 -8.19 -7.52 -5.23
C LEU A 203 -9.15 -6.50 -5.83
N SER A 204 -9.56 -5.50 -5.05
CA SER A 204 -10.49 -4.44 -5.44
C SER A 204 -9.76 -3.18 -5.91
N LEU A 205 -8.75 -2.76 -5.16
CA LEU A 205 -8.02 -1.53 -5.38
C LEU A 205 -6.53 -1.71 -5.06
N PHE A 206 -5.71 -1.28 -6.01
CA PHE A 206 -4.29 -1.06 -5.82
C PHE A 206 -3.95 0.36 -6.28
N LYS A 207 -3.40 1.18 -5.38
CA LYS A 207 -2.80 2.48 -5.73
C LYS A 207 -1.40 2.54 -5.21
N SER A 208 -0.48 3.03 -6.03
CA SER A 208 0.93 3.18 -5.65
C SER A 208 1.55 4.29 -6.48
N SER A 209 2.51 5.01 -5.94
CA SER A 209 3.36 5.88 -6.75
C SER A 209 4.58 5.09 -7.25
N ILE A 210 5.01 5.37 -8.48
CA ILE A 210 6.14 4.73 -9.15
C ILE A 210 7.16 5.81 -9.46
N ILE A 211 8.40 5.58 -9.08
CA ILE A 211 9.53 6.41 -9.48
C ILE A 211 10.30 5.71 -10.59
N ILE A 212 10.55 6.44 -11.66
CA ILE A 212 11.41 6.03 -12.76
C ILE A 212 12.66 6.90 -12.69
N THR A 213 13.79 6.25 -12.44
CA THR A 213 15.10 6.91 -12.44
C THR A 213 15.83 6.62 -13.75
N PRO A 214 16.25 7.65 -14.49
CA PRO A 214 17.04 7.48 -15.69
C PRO A 214 18.46 7.01 -15.36
N PRO A 215 19.17 6.41 -16.33
CA PRO A 215 20.53 5.95 -16.13
C PRO A 215 21.48 7.12 -15.87
N ALA A 216 22.40 6.96 -14.91
CA ALA A 216 23.47 7.91 -14.68
C ALA A 216 24.43 7.93 -15.89
N PRO A 217 24.77 9.11 -16.44
CA PRO A 217 25.66 9.22 -17.60
C PRO A 217 27.11 8.80 -17.31
N THR A 218 27.48 8.68 -16.03
CA THR A 218 28.81 8.29 -15.54
C THR A 218 28.93 6.81 -15.18
N ALA A 219 27.82 6.06 -15.18
CA ALA A 219 27.83 4.64 -14.82
C ALA A 219 28.28 3.78 -16.00
N SER A 220 29.15 2.79 -15.73
CA SER A 220 29.63 1.82 -16.72
C SER A 220 28.51 0.96 -17.33
N THR A 221 27.39 0.82 -16.62
CA THR A 221 26.18 0.17 -17.13
C THR A 221 24.98 1.10 -16.99
N PRO A 222 24.44 1.68 -18.08
CA PRO A 222 23.23 2.47 -18.03
C PRO A 222 22.02 1.57 -17.76
N VAL A 223 21.44 1.71 -16.57
CA VAL A 223 20.25 0.99 -16.11
C VAL A 223 19.14 1.98 -15.82
N VAL A 224 17.97 1.78 -16.41
CA VAL A 224 16.73 2.45 -16.01
C VAL A 224 16.16 1.70 -14.82
N THR A 225 15.92 2.39 -13.72
CA THR A 225 15.43 1.75 -12.49
C THR A 225 14.02 2.24 -12.17
N LEU A 226 13.07 1.30 -12.10
CA LEU A 226 11.66 1.54 -11.80
C LEU A 226 11.34 1.03 -10.40
N ALA A 227 11.09 1.94 -9.47
CA ALA A 227 10.79 1.63 -8.08
C ALA A 227 9.31 1.91 -7.78
N ILE A 228 8.67 1.01 -7.03
CA ILE A 228 7.34 1.27 -6.47
C ILE A 228 7.57 1.84 -5.07
N LEU A 229 6.94 2.98 -4.74
CA LEU A 229 7.05 3.53 -3.40
C LEU A 229 6.43 2.57 -2.37
N PRO A 230 7.00 2.49 -1.15
CA PRO A 230 6.45 1.65 -0.09
C PRO A 230 5.07 2.15 0.40
N ASP A 231 4.72 3.41 0.13
CA ASP A 231 3.44 4.01 0.44
C ASP A 231 2.39 3.67 -0.62
N PHE A 232 1.89 2.43 -0.58
CA PHE A 232 0.83 1.96 -1.48
C PHE A 232 -0.42 1.54 -0.72
N THR A 233 -1.59 1.83 -1.30
CA THR A 233 -2.88 1.34 -0.79
C THR A 233 -3.23 0.05 -1.53
N LEU A 234 -3.16 -1.07 -0.82
CA LEU A 234 -3.62 -2.37 -1.30
C LEU A 234 -4.85 -2.81 -0.50
N ASP A 235 -5.99 -2.89 -1.18
CA ASP A 235 -7.25 -3.42 -0.65
C ASP A 235 -7.44 -4.85 -1.16
N LEU A 236 -7.23 -5.80 -0.24
CA LEU A 236 -7.28 -7.24 -0.50
C LEU A 236 -8.30 -7.86 0.45
N THR A 237 -9.39 -8.38 -0.10
CA THR A 237 -10.37 -9.11 0.69
C THR A 237 -10.08 -10.59 0.59
N THR A 238 -9.76 -11.23 1.71
CA THR A 238 -9.57 -12.69 1.78
C THR A 238 -10.71 -13.30 2.58
N THR A 239 -11.38 -14.28 2.02
CA THR A 239 -12.37 -15.12 2.73
C THR A 239 -11.84 -16.53 2.79
N SER A 240 -12.06 -17.20 3.92
CA SER A 240 -11.61 -18.59 4.10
C SER A 240 -12.75 -19.45 4.62
N LEU A 241 -13.03 -20.54 3.93
CA LEU A 241 -13.96 -21.55 4.39
C LEU A 241 -13.18 -22.70 5.01
N MET A 242 -13.38 -22.89 6.31
CA MET A 242 -12.85 -24.02 7.08
C MET A 242 -14.05 -24.77 7.66
N GLY A 243 -14.03 -26.10 7.68
CA GLY A 243 -15.21 -26.93 7.98
C GLY A 243 -15.98 -26.55 9.25
N SER A 244 -17.28 -26.86 9.29
CA SER A 244 -18.28 -26.41 10.28
C SER A 244 -17.97 -26.69 11.76
N ARG A 245 -16.99 -27.56 12.05
CA ARG A 245 -16.58 -27.95 13.42
C ARG A 245 -15.27 -27.32 13.89
N ALA A 246 -14.46 -26.77 12.99
CA ALA A 246 -13.21 -26.13 13.36
C ALA A 246 -13.46 -24.64 13.65
N LYS A 247 -13.89 -24.31 14.88
CA LYS A 247 -13.79 -22.95 15.41
C LYS A 247 -12.32 -22.61 15.63
N LEU A 248 -11.60 -22.32 14.54
CA LEU A 248 -10.26 -21.77 14.60
C LEU A 248 -10.41 -20.30 15.00
N ALA A 249 -10.08 -19.99 16.25
CA ALA A 249 -10.04 -18.61 16.76
C ALA A 249 -9.11 -17.68 15.94
N ASN A 250 -8.22 -18.25 15.12
CA ASN A 250 -7.17 -17.54 14.41
C ASN A 250 -7.44 -17.33 12.90
N VAL A 251 -8.67 -17.56 12.41
CA VAL A 251 -9.01 -17.28 11.00
C VAL A 251 -8.77 -15.81 10.61
N PRO A 252 -9.20 -14.80 11.40
CA PRO A 252 -8.93 -13.39 11.08
C PRO A 252 -7.42 -13.08 11.00
N LYS A 253 -6.61 -13.69 11.87
CA LYS A 253 -5.15 -13.53 11.84
C LYS A 253 -4.54 -14.07 10.54
N LEU A 254 -5.12 -15.12 9.96
CA LEU A 254 -4.66 -15.65 8.68
C LEU A 254 -4.91 -14.63 7.55
N HIS A 255 -6.08 -13.98 7.54
CA HIS A 255 -6.39 -12.92 6.57
C HIS A 255 -5.40 -11.76 6.68
N GLU A 256 -5.16 -11.29 7.91
CA GLU A 256 -4.18 -10.23 8.18
C GLU A 256 -2.76 -10.66 7.77
N LEU A 257 -2.36 -11.90 8.04
CA LEU A 257 -1.06 -12.43 7.66
C LEU A 257 -0.89 -12.49 6.14
N ILE A 258 -1.90 -12.91 5.39
CA ILE A 258 -1.85 -12.92 3.92
C ILE A 258 -1.72 -11.49 3.39
N GLN A 259 -2.54 -10.56 3.90
CA GLN A 259 -2.48 -9.16 3.48
C GLN A 259 -1.11 -8.54 3.81
N HIS A 260 -0.58 -8.79 5.00
CA HIS A 260 0.75 -8.35 5.41
C HIS A 260 1.86 -9.01 4.60
N GLN A 261 1.73 -10.30 4.26
CA GLN A 261 2.68 -11.02 3.42
C GLN A 261 2.73 -10.42 2.02
N VAL A 262 1.58 -10.16 1.39
CA VAL A 262 1.52 -9.54 0.06
C VAL A 262 2.11 -8.13 0.13
N ARG A 263 1.77 -7.35 1.15
CA ARG A 263 2.36 -6.02 1.35
C ARG A 263 3.88 -6.09 1.53
N ARG A 264 4.37 -7.02 2.34
CA ARG A 264 5.81 -7.23 2.56
C ARG A 264 6.52 -7.62 1.28
N ILE A 265 5.94 -8.53 0.48
CA ILE A 265 6.53 -8.95 -0.80
C ILE A 265 6.58 -7.78 -1.78
N LEU A 266 5.55 -6.93 -1.82
CA LEU A 266 5.53 -5.76 -2.69
C LEU A 266 6.53 -4.69 -2.22
N ALA A 267 6.62 -4.42 -0.91
CA ALA A 267 7.56 -3.45 -0.35
C ALA A 267 9.02 -3.93 -0.41
N ALA A 268 9.26 -5.23 -0.25
CA ALA A 268 10.58 -5.84 -0.36
C ALA A 268 10.99 -6.13 -1.81
N ARG A 269 10.11 -5.86 -2.78
CA ARG A 269 10.45 -6.08 -4.19
C ARG A 269 11.48 -5.03 -4.60
N GLU A 270 12.65 -5.52 -5.00
CA GLU A 270 13.68 -4.65 -5.55
C GLU A 270 13.16 -3.84 -6.73
N PRO A 271 13.68 -2.62 -6.90
CA PRO A 271 13.29 -1.79 -8.02
C PRO A 271 13.70 -2.48 -9.33
N TRP A 272 12.81 -2.47 -10.32
CA TRP A 272 13.03 -3.15 -11.59
C TRP A 272 14.10 -2.43 -12.38
N ARG A 273 15.23 -3.10 -12.54
CA ARG A 273 16.40 -2.61 -13.27
C ARG A 273 16.35 -3.12 -14.70
N ILE A 274 16.06 -2.22 -15.65
CA ILE A 274 16.03 -2.51 -17.08
C ILE A 274 17.31 -1.98 -17.70
N VAL A 275 18.14 -2.88 -18.22
CA VAL A 275 19.37 -2.51 -18.92
C VAL A 275 19.02 -2.04 -20.33
N LEU A 276 19.63 -0.93 -20.77
CA LEU A 276 19.39 -0.42 -22.11
C LEU A 276 20.02 -1.34 -23.18
N PRO A 277 19.26 -1.79 -24.19
CA PRO A 277 19.77 -2.67 -25.23
C PRO A 277 20.80 -1.95 -26.11
N GLY A 278 21.96 -2.58 -26.35
CA GLY A 278 22.97 -2.11 -27.29
C GLY A 278 24.05 -1.15 -26.73
N LEU A 279 23.95 -0.74 -25.47
CA LEU A 279 24.92 0.16 -24.82
C LEU A 279 25.88 -0.55 -23.83
N THR A 280 25.75 -1.86 -23.68
CA THR A 280 26.54 -2.67 -22.75
C THR A 280 26.91 -4.01 -23.40
N SER A 281 28.11 -4.52 -23.10
CA SER A 281 28.50 -5.87 -23.51
C SER A 281 27.66 -6.89 -22.75
N VAL A 282 27.11 -7.90 -23.46
CA VAL A 282 26.26 -8.96 -22.87
C VAL A 282 26.95 -9.69 -21.71
N ALA A 283 28.28 -9.70 -21.69
CA ALA A 283 29.08 -10.28 -20.61
C ALA A 283 29.02 -9.45 -19.33
N GLU A 284 29.14 -8.12 -19.42
CA GLU A 284 29.07 -7.19 -18.29
C GLU A 284 27.66 -7.15 -17.69
N VAL A 285 26.63 -7.18 -18.54
CA VAL A 285 25.22 -7.26 -18.09
C VAL A 285 24.96 -8.53 -17.29
N ARG A 286 25.48 -9.67 -17.75
CA ARG A 286 25.33 -10.94 -17.03
C ARG A 286 26.11 -10.96 -15.73
N GLN A 287 27.27 -10.31 -15.69
CA GLN A 287 28.10 -10.22 -14.50
C GLN A 287 27.46 -9.32 -13.44
N VAL A 288 26.97 -8.13 -13.82
CA VAL A 288 26.23 -7.23 -12.92
C VAL A 288 24.92 -7.87 -12.44
N MET A 289 24.16 -8.53 -13.32
CA MET A 289 22.96 -9.29 -12.94
C MET A 289 23.26 -10.43 -11.95
N LYS A 290 24.48 -10.99 -12.00
CA LYS A 290 24.91 -12.07 -11.11
C LYS A 290 25.41 -11.52 -9.78
N GLU A 291 26.20 -10.46 -9.78
CA GLU A 291 26.66 -9.75 -8.58
C GLU A 291 25.47 -9.17 -7.79
N LEU A 292 24.48 -8.57 -8.47
CA LEU A 292 23.24 -8.10 -7.84
C LEU A 292 22.36 -9.21 -7.27
N LYS A 293 22.48 -10.45 -7.78
CA LYS A 293 21.75 -11.61 -7.26
C LYS A 293 22.49 -12.29 -6.11
N GLU A 294 23.77 -11.99 -5.94
CA GLU A 294 24.69 -12.56 -4.95
C GLU A 294 24.93 -11.63 -3.74
N GLU A 295 24.24 -10.49 -3.62
CA GLU A 295 24.13 -9.76 -2.34
C GLU A 295 22.94 -10.30 -1.52
N PRO A 296 23.13 -11.28 -0.62
CA PRO A 296 22.15 -11.57 0.40
C PRO A 296 22.17 -10.44 1.43
N VAL A 297 20.97 -9.93 1.71
CA VAL A 297 20.51 -9.35 2.97
C VAL A 297 21.52 -9.52 4.13
N MET A 298 22.14 -8.42 4.55
CA MET A 298 22.46 -8.20 5.97
C MET A 298 21.29 -7.50 6.64
#